data_AF-A0A1T1BA11-F1
#
_entry.id   AF-A0A1T1BA11-F1
#
_cell.length_a   1.000
_cell.length_b   1.000
_cell.length_c   1.000
_cell.angle_alpha   90.00
_cell.angle_beta   90.00
_cell.angle_gamma   90.00
#
_symmetry.space_group_name_H-M   'P 1'
#
loop_
_entity.id
_entity.type
_entity.pdbx_description
1 polymer ?
#
loop_
_entity_poly.entity_id
_entity_poly.type
_entity_poly.pdbx_seq_one_letter_code
_entity_poly.pdbx_strand_id
1 'polypeptide(L)'
;MFGFLIDHIIFQPIRRFTLGMGGLFRWSFFQLLNVSIEEKYPKNLEYYWDNQSDNIDKNGFTTAQKNLFVGFMLFICFIILIEKIEG
;
A
#
# COMPACT_ATOMS: atom_id res chain seq x y z
N MET A 1 -20.95 -16.53 14.64
CA MET A 1 -21.30 -15.11 14.82
C MET A 1 -20.09 -14.25 15.20
N PHE A 2 -19.30 -14.64 16.21
CA PHE A 2 -18.10 -13.87 16.63
C PHE A 2 -17.00 -13.77 15.54
N GLY A 3 -16.68 -14.87 14.84
CA GLY A 3 -15.69 -14.84 13.75
C GLY A 3 -16.11 -13.98 12.55
N PHE A 4 -17.42 -13.89 12.25
CA PHE A 4 -17.94 -13.03 11.20
C PHE A 4 -17.75 -11.54 11.53
N LEU A 5 -18.01 -11.16 12.78
CA LEU A 5 -17.81 -9.78 13.23
C LEU A 5 -16.34 -9.37 13.14
N ILE A 6 -15.41 -10.21 13.61
CA ILE A 6 -13.97 -9.91 13.53
C ILE A 6 -13.53 -9.76 12.07
N ASP A 7 -13.90 -10.71 11.21
CA ASP A 7 -13.45 -10.71 9.83
C ASP A 7 -14.00 -9.50 9.04
N HIS A 8 -15.29 -9.22 9.13
CA HIS A 8 -15.93 -8.18 8.32
C HIS A 8 -15.81 -6.77 8.90
N ILE A 9 -15.77 -6.61 10.22
CA ILE A 9 -15.75 -5.29 10.87
C ILE A 9 -14.32 -4.83 11.16
N ILE A 10 -13.41 -5.76 11.48
CA ILE A 10 -12.06 -5.40 11.90
C ILE A 10 -11.08 -5.68 10.75
N PHE A 11 -11.02 -6.93 10.29
CA PHE A 11 -9.98 -7.35 9.34
C PHE A 11 -10.15 -6.72 7.96
N GLN A 12 -11.37 -6.72 7.40
CA GLN A 12 -11.63 -6.15 6.08
C GLN A 12 -11.35 -4.64 6.00
N PRO A 13 -11.80 -3.79 6.96
CA PRO A 13 -11.46 -2.37 6.95
C PRO A 13 -9.97 -2.11 7.11
N ILE A 14 -9.29 -2.82 8.03
CA ILE A 14 -7.83 -2.68 8.21
C ILE A 14 -7.11 -3.06 6.91
N ARG A 15 -7.47 -4.18 6.28
CA ARG A 15 -6.86 -4.60 5.02
C ARG A 15 -7.06 -3.57 3.91
N ARG A 16 -8.28 -3.04 3.76
CA ARG A 16 -8.58 -1.99 2.77
C ARG A 16 -7.81 -0.71 3.04
N PHE A 17 -7.71 -0.32 4.31
CA PHE A 17 -6.92 0.84 4.72
C PHE A 17 -5.44 0.66 4.39
N THR A 18 -4.84 -0.48 4.75
CA THR A 18 -3.43 -0.79 4.45
C THR A 18 -3.17 -0.82 2.94
N LEU A 19 -4.07 -1.42 2.15
CA LEU A 19 -4.00 -1.42 0.68
C LEU A 19 -4.06 0.00 0.11
N GLY A 20 -5.00 0.82 0.57
CA GLY A 20 -5.16 2.20 0.11
C GLY A 20 -3.95 3.07 0.45
N MET A 21 -3.48 3.00 1.70
CA MET A 21 -2.27 3.70 2.16
C MET A 21 -1.04 3.30 1.35
N GLY A 22 -0.83 2.00 1.15
CA GLY A 22 0.29 1.49 0.36
C GLY A 22 0.22 1.89 -1.11
N GLY A 23 -0.97 1.85 -1.72
CA GLY A 23 -1.19 2.31 -3.10
C GLY A 23 -0.91 3.80 -3.27
N LEU A 24 -1.44 4.64 -2.38
CA LEU A 24 -1.20 6.09 -2.39
C LEU A 24 0.26 6.43 -2.20
N PHE A 25 0.95 5.81 -1.24
CA PHE A 25 2.36 6.07 -1.01
C PHE A 25 3.22 5.66 -2.20
N ARG A 26 2.95 4.48 -2.80
CA ARG A 26 3.64 4.05 -4.03
C ARG A 26 3.42 5.05 -5.15
N TRP A 27 2.18 5.48 -5.37
CA TRP A 27 1.88 6.47 -6.40
C TRP A 27 2.66 7.76 -6.17
N SER A 28 2.58 8.34 -4.96
CA SER A 28 3.30 9.57 -4.61
C SER A 28 4.81 9.44 -4.78
N PHE A 29 5.39 8.33 -4.30
CA PHE A 29 6.82 8.05 -4.44
C PHE A 29 7.24 7.97 -5.92
N PHE A 30 6.46 7.27 -6.76
CA PHE A 30 6.78 7.16 -8.18
C PHE A 30 6.51 8.44 -8.96
N GLN A 31 5.57 9.30 -8.54
CA GLN A 31 5.44 10.63 -9.12
C GLN A 31 6.67 11.49 -8.83
N LEU A 32 7.17 11.45 -7.59
CA LEU A 32 8.42 12.14 -7.24
C LEU A 32 9.61 11.61 -8.05
N LEU A 33 9.69 10.29 -8.25
CA LEU A 33 10.71 9.69 -9.10
C LEU A 33 10.56 10.05 -10.58
N ASN A 34 9.34 10.07 -11.14
CA ASN A 34 9.11 10.48 -12.53
C ASN A 34 9.40 11.97 -12.78
N VAL A 35 9.31 12.81 -11.74
CA VAL A 35 9.74 14.22 -11.82
C VAL A 35 11.26 14.32 -11.75
N SER A 36 11.90 13.45 -10.95
CA SER A 36 13.34 13.49 -10.69
C SER A 36 14.17 12.73 -11.73
N ILE A 37 13.57 11.78 -12.42
CA ILE A 37 14.16 10.82 -13.37
C ILE A 37 13.21 10.72 -14.56
N GLU A 38 13.73 10.45 -15.76
CA GLU A 38 12.94 10.21 -16.97
C GLU A 38 11.71 9.30 -16.72
N GLU A 39 10.58 9.65 -17.33
CA GLU A 39 9.28 9.07 -17.04
C GLU A 39 9.23 7.55 -17.30
N LYS A 40 9.30 6.76 -16.22
CA LYS A 40 9.39 5.30 -16.28
C LYS A 40 8.22 4.59 -15.61
N TYR A 41 7.53 5.24 -14.69
CA TYR A 41 6.49 4.62 -13.87
C TYR A 41 5.08 5.10 -14.25
N PRO A 42 4.04 4.26 -14.07
CA PRO A 42 2.66 4.67 -14.32
C PRO A 42 2.28 5.95 -13.55
N LYS A 43 1.63 6.90 -14.24
CA LYS A 43 1.16 8.15 -13.61
C LYS A 43 -0.27 8.04 -13.06
N ASN A 44 -1.05 7.13 -13.62
CA ASN A 44 -2.46 6.97 -13.32
C ASN A 44 -2.63 6.34 -11.93
N LEU A 45 -3.38 7.00 -11.05
CA LEU A 45 -3.64 6.52 -9.70
C LEU A 45 -4.43 5.20 -9.73
N GLU A 46 -5.27 5.00 -10.75
CA GLU A 46 -6.09 3.80 -10.94
C GLU A 46 -5.24 2.54 -10.97
N TYR A 47 -4.05 2.58 -11.59
CA TYR A 47 -3.12 1.45 -11.59
C TYR A 47 -2.68 1.05 -10.17
N TYR A 48 -2.49 2.03 -9.28
CA TYR A 48 -2.08 1.79 -7.90
C TYR A 48 -3.27 1.46 -6.98
N TRP A 49 -4.49 1.80 -7.38
CA TRP A 49 -5.71 1.48 -6.64
C TRP A 49 -6.34 0.14 -7.04
N ASP A 50 -5.88 -0.44 -8.15
CA ASP A 50 -6.34 -1.73 -8.66
C ASP A 50 -5.86 -2.89 -7.77
N ASN A 51 -6.55 -3.04 -6.64
CA ASN A 51 -6.30 -4.08 -5.65
C ASN A 51 -7.07 -5.38 -5.95
N GLN A 52 -7.82 -5.41 -7.07
CA GLN A 52 -8.64 -6.56 -7.47
C GLN A 52 -8.05 -7.28 -8.70
N SER A 53 -7.11 -6.67 -9.40
CA SER A 53 -6.44 -7.31 -10.51
C SER A 53 -5.54 -8.47 -10.05
N ASP A 54 -5.77 -9.62 -10.69
CA ASP A 54 -4.92 -10.81 -10.60
C ASP A 54 -3.73 -10.73 -11.57
N ASN A 55 -3.52 -9.60 -12.25
CA ASN A 55 -2.37 -9.43 -13.14
C ASN A 55 -1.07 -9.42 -12.32
N ILE A 56 -0.27 -10.45 -12.55
CA ILE A 56 1.07 -10.58 -11.99
C ILE A 56 2.05 -9.81 -12.87
N ASP A 57 2.87 -8.96 -12.25
CA ASP A 57 3.88 -8.22 -12.96
C ASP A 57 5.13 -9.07 -13.29
N LYS A 58 6.11 -8.47 -13.97
CA LYS A 58 7.39 -9.12 -14.29
C LYS A 58 8.18 -9.57 -13.05
N ASN A 59 7.90 -8.98 -11.88
CA ASN A 59 8.54 -9.33 -10.62
C ASN A 59 7.76 -10.42 -9.86
N GLY A 60 6.68 -10.97 -10.41
CA GLY A 60 5.92 -12.04 -9.79
C GLY A 60 4.91 -11.57 -8.73
N PHE A 61 4.57 -10.27 -8.68
CA PHE A 61 3.66 -9.73 -7.67
C PHE A 61 2.47 -9.01 -8.28
N THR A 62 1.30 -9.15 -7.64
CA THR A 62 0.12 -8.33 -7.97
C THR A 62 0.25 -6.92 -7.37
N THR A 63 -0.54 -5.98 -7.88
CA THR A 63 -0.62 -4.62 -7.32
C THR A 63 -1.02 -4.65 -5.84
N ALA A 64 -2.00 -5.47 -5.47
CA ALA A 64 -2.46 -5.63 -4.10
C ALA A 64 -1.36 -6.12 -3.16
N GLN A 65 -0.54 -7.09 -3.57
CA GLN A 65 0.57 -7.61 -2.76
C GLN A 65 1.61 -6.53 -2.49
N LYS A 66 1.98 -5.75 -3.53
CA LYS A 66 2.93 -4.64 -3.38
C LYS A 66 2.38 -3.53 -2.49
N ASN A 67 1.08 -3.22 -2.63
CA ASN A 67 0.42 -2.23 -1.79
C ASN A 67 0.37 -2.68 -0.32
N LEU A 68 0.03 -3.94 -0.05
CA LEU A 68 0.08 -4.48 1.31
C LEU A 68 1.48 -4.37 1.90
N PHE A 69 2.50 -4.79 1.15
CA PHE A 69 3.89 -4.71 1.61
C PHE A 69 4.30 -3.28 1.98
N VAL A 70 4.02 -2.31 1.11
CA VAL A 70 4.33 -0.90 1.38
C VAL A 70 3.50 -0.37 2.55
N GLY A 71 2.23 -0.72 2.65
CA GLY A 71 1.38 -0.34 3.78
C GLY A 71 1.91 -0.85 5.12
N PHE A 72 2.38 -2.10 5.19
CA PHE A 72 3.02 -2.64 6.39
C PHE A 72 4.35 -1.96 6.70
N MET A 73 5.17 -1.70 5.68
CA MET A 73 6.43 -0.96 5.87
C MET A 73 6.18 0.43 6.45
N LEU A 74 5.18 1.15 5.96
CA LEU A 74 4.78 2.46 6.51
C LEU A 74 4.38 2.35 7.98
N PHE A 75 3.61 1.32 8.33
CA PHE A 75 3.21 1.10 9.72
C PHE A 75 4.42 0.87 10.64
N ILE A 76 5.40 0.06 10.21
CA ILE A 76 6.65 -0.14 10.95
C ILE A 76 7.43 1.18 11.08
N CYS A 77 7.54 1.95 10.00
CA CYS A 77 8.20 3.25 10.04
C CYS A 77 7.51 4.22 11.02
N PHE A 78 6.19 4.22 11.10
CA PHE A 78 5.45 5.02 12.08
C PHE A 78 5.75 4.59 13.52
N ILE A 79 5.80 3.28 13.81
CA ILE A 79 6.14 2.78 15.15
C ILE A 79 7.54 3.27 15.56
N ILE A 80 8.53 3.10 14.69
CA ILE A 80 9.92 3.54 14.95
C ILE A 80 9.99 5.06 15.15
N LEU A 81 9.22 5.81 14.37
CA LEU A 81 9.19 7.27 14.46
C LEU A 81 8.55 7.76 15.76
N ILE A 82 7.47 7.12 16.21
CA ILE A 82 6.82 7.41 17.51
C ILE A 82 7.81 7.12 18.65
N GLU A 83 8.44 5.94 18.63
CA GLU A 83 9.44 5.56 19.65
C GLU A 83 10.57 6.59 19.74
N LYS A 84 11.03 7.12 18.59
CA LYS A 84 12.07 8.15 18.55
C LYS A 84 11.62 9.54 19.02
N ILE A 85 10.33 9.86 18.95
CA ILE A 85 9.79 11.17 19.38
C ILE A 85 9.43 11.15 20.87
N GLU A 86 8.93 10.02 21.38
CA GLU A 86 8.51 9.86 22.77
C GLU A 86 9.66 9.40 23.71
N GLY A 87 10.77 8.89 23.16
CA GLY A 87 12.02 8.55 23.86
C GLY A 87 13.14 9.56 23.67
#